data_AF-V7CSR0-F1
#
_entry.id   AF-V7CSR0-F1
#
_cell.length_a   1.000
_cell.length_b   1.000
_cell.length_c   1.000
_cell.angle_alpha   90.00
_cell.angle_beta   90.00
_cell.angle_gamma   90.00
#
_symmetry.space_group_name_H-M   'P 1'
#
loop_
_entity.id
_entity.type
_entity.pdbx_description
1 polymer ?
#
loop_
_entity_poly.entity_id
_entity_poly.type
_entity_poly.pdbx_seq_one_letter_code
_entity_poly.pdbx_strand_id
1 'polypeptide(L)'
;MQLTALTTTFSRLQLQVPLPPDTTKRRAAEQTCLALLRTCHTLATLTRIHALILKLGLHHNPLVLTKFASTASDLDAVHYAASVTFLDDQNDETTPRPRAFHDAFLFNTFIRAFAQTTHAKPRALRFYRAMLRHAVSPNKFTFPFVLKACAGLASLPLGMAVHSAVVKFGFEEDIHVRNTMIHMYCCCEEGSKPNSAQKVFEESPDRDLVTWSAMIGGYARTGNSTRAVSLFREMQ
;
A
#
# COMPACT_ATOMS: atom_id res chain seq x y z
N MET A 1 18.04 22.05 -10.43
CA MET A 1 19.45 21.62 -10.43
C MET A 1 20.11 21.57 -9.05
N GLN A 2 19.67 22.30 -8.02
CA GLN A 2 20.31 22.25 -6.69
C GLN A 2 19.87 21.07 -5.79
N LEU A 3 18.65 20.53 -5.96
CA LEU A 3 18.15 19.40 -5.17
C LEU A 3 18.84 18.06 -5.52
N THR A 4 19.23 17.88 -6.78
CA THR A 4 19.98 16.69 -7.26
C THR A 4 21.44 16.69 -6.79
N ALA A 5 22.04 17.86 -6.55
CA ALA A 5 23.41 17.96 -6.06
C ALA A 5 23.54 17.55 -4.58
N LEU A 6 22.54 17.87 -3.75
CA LEU A 6 22.53 17.47 -2.33
C LEU A 6 22.31 15.97 -2.13
N THR A 7 21.54 15.31 -2.99
CA THR A 7 21.31 13.86 -2.93
C THR A 7 22.50 13.05 -3.43
N THR A 8 23.25 13.56 -4.42
CA THR A 8 24.42 12.89 -5.00
C THR A 8 25.63 12.88 -4.05
N THR A 9 25.77 13.90 -3.20
CA THR A 9 26.82 13.93 -2.16
C THR A 9 26.50 12.98 -0.99
N PHE A 10 25.21 12.71 -0.74
CA PHE A 10 24.77 11.82 0.35
C PHE A 10 24.89 10.33 0.01
N SER A 11 24.84 9.93 -1.27
CA SER A 11 25.03 8.52 -1.66
C SER A 11 26.46 8.00 -1.39
N ARG A 12 27.46 8.88 -1.34
CA ARG A 12 28.85 8.52 -0.98
C ARG A 12 29.07 8.26 0.51
N LEU A 13 28.10 8.58 1.38
CA LEU A 13 28.18 8.37 2.83
C LEU A 13 27.53 7.06 3.30
N GLN A 14 27.14 6.15 2.39
CA GLN A 14 26.58 4.82 2.72
C GLN A 14 27.58 3.83 3.36
N LEU A 15 28.80 4.26 3.71
CA LEU A 15 29.71 3.47 4.53
C LEU A 15 29.26 3.52 6.00
N GLN A 16 28.56 2.46 6.41
CA GLN A 16 28.45 1.95 7.78
C GLN A 16 28.58 3.00 8.90
N VAL A 17 27.49 3.71 9.21
CA VAL A 17 27.33 4.22 10.58
C VAL A 17 26.70 3.09 11.39
N PRO A 18 27.43 2.44 12.33
CA PRO A 18 26.85 1.41 13.17
C PRO A 18 25.71 2.03 13.98
N LEU A 19 24.58 1.32 14.04
CA LEU A 19 23.49 1.68 14.94
C LEU A 19 24.03 1.82 16.38
N PRO A 20 23.72 2.91 17.10
CA PRO A 20 24.08 3.02 18.50
C PRO A 20 23.40 1.86 19.28
N PRO A 21 24.13 1.16 20.16
CA PRO A 21 23.67 -0.08 20.82
C PRO A 21 22.54 0.15 21.85
N ASP A 22 22.17 1.40 22.10
CA ASP A 22 21.24 1.80 23.15
C ASP A 22 19.79 1.88 22.63
N THR A 23 19.02 0.84 22.91
CA THR A 23 17.61 0.67 22.51
C THR A 23 16.73 1.84 22.97
N THR A 24 17.07 2.48 24.09
CA THR A 24 16.37 3.62 24.66
C THR A 24 16.45 4.85 23.77
N LYS A 25 17.65 5.15 23.25
CA LYS A 25 17.89 6.29 22.35
C LYS A 25 17.18 6.10 21.02
N ARG A 26 17.15 4.86 20.51
CA ARG A 26 16.44 4.53 19.27
C ARG A 26 14.93 4.72 19.41
N ARG A 27 14.36 4.34 20.54
CA ARG A 27 12.93 4.54 20.85
C ARG A 27 12.56 6.01 20.99
N ALA A 28 13.41 6.82 21.63
CA ALA A 28 13.21 8.26 21.74
C ALA A 28 13.28 8.97 20.37
N ALA A 29 14.23 8.57 19.52
CA ALA A 29 14.36 9.07 18.15
C ALA A 29 13.12 8.73 17.30
N GLU A 30 12.62 7.49 17.40
CA GLU A 30 11.39 7.07 16.75
C GLU A 30 10.18 7.93 17.16
N GLN A 31 9.93 8.07 18.47
CA GLN A 31 8.80 8.86 18.96
C GLN A 31 8.88 10.33 18.53
N THR A 32 10.09 10.89 18.48
CA THR A 32 10.33 12.25 18.01
C THR A 32 9.90 12.41 16.55
N CYS A 33 10.35 11.52 15.66
CA CYS A 33 9.94 11.53 14.25
C CYS A 33 8.42 11.37 14.11
N LEU A 34 7.81 10.44 14.86
CA LEU A 34 6.36 10.22 14.81
C LEU A 34 5.57 11.45 15.28
N ALA A 35 6.02 12.13 16.33
CA ALA A 35 5.39 13.37 16.81
C ALA A 35 5.47 14.49 15.76
N LEU A 36 6.64 14.68 15.14
CA LEU A 36 6.84 15.68 14.09
C LEU A 36 5.99 15.39 12.84
N LEU A 37 5.85 14.12 12.45
CA LEU A 37 5.02 13.74 11.31
C LEU A 37 3.51 13.94 11.57
N ARG A 38 3.07 13.98 12.83
CA ARG A 38 1.67 14.28 13.19
C ARG A 38 1.33 15.76 13.01
N THR A 39 2.30 16.65 13.20
CA THR A 39 2.12 18.11 13.11
C THR A 39 2.63 18.68 11.78
N CYS A 40 2.97 17.82 10.83
CA CYS A 40 3.52 18.20 9.53
C CYS A 40 2.39 18.55 8.55
N HIS A 41 2.32 19.82 8.15
CA HIS A 41 1.26 20.35 7.27
C HIS A 41 1.80 20.93 5.95
N THR A 42 3.11 20.83 5.69
CA THR A 42 3.71 21.37 4.46
C THR A 42 4.79 20.45 3.90
N LEU A 43 5.01 20.50 2.58
CA LEU A 43 6.12 19.78 1.94
C LEU A 43 7.48 20.17 2.52
N ALA A 44 7.68 21.46 2.85
CA ALA A 44 8.93 21.95 3.45
C ALA A 44 9.20 21.36 4.85
N THR A 45 8.16 21.11 5.65
CA THR A 45 8.34 20.44 6.94
C THR A 45 8.58 18.94 6.75
N LEU A 46 7.89 18.31 5.79
CA LEU A 46 8.08 16.91 5.45
C LEU A 46 9.51 16.60 4.98
N THR A 47 10.12 17.45 4.15
CA THR A 47 11.50 17.27 3.67
C THR A 47 12.52 17.38 4.79
N ARG A 48 12.30 18.30 5.74
CA ARG A 48 13.14 18.43 6.95
C ARG A 48 13.03 17.20 7.84
N ILE A 49 11.81 16.68 8.02
CA ILE A 49 11.59 15.45 8.80
C ILE A 49 12.24 14.25 8.11
N HIS A 50 12.15 14.15 6.79
CA HIS A 50 12.83 13.09 6.05
C HIS A 50 14.36 13.13 6.27
N ALA A 51 14.99 14.31 6.16
CA ALA A 51 16.41 14.47 6.46
C ALA A 51 16.75 14.05 7.91
N LEU A 52 15.86 14.34 8.87
CA LEU A 52 16.00 13.90 10.25
C LEU A 52 15.90 12.37 10.38
N ILE A 53 14.96 11.72 9.69
CA ILE A 53 14.81 10.25 9.66
C ILE A 53 16.11 9.60 9.17
N LEU A 54 16.73 10.13 8.12
CA LEU A 54 18.02 9.67 7.62
C LEU A 54 19.13 9.86 8.66
N LYS A 55 19.24 11.07 9.23
CA LYS A 55 20.26 11.42 10.24
C LYS A 55 20.17 10.53 11.49
N LEU A 56 18.97 10.12 11.88
CA LEU A 56 18.73 9.26 13.03
C LEU A 56 18.83 7.76 12.71
N GLY A 57 19.12 7.38 11.46
CA GLY A 57 19.20 5.97 11.04
C GLY A 57 17.85 5.25 11.06
N LEU A 58 16.73 5.97 10.93
CA LEU A 58 15.36 5.45 11.00
C LEU A 58 14.75 5.16 9.62
N HIS A 59 15.55 5.16 8.56
CA HIS A 59 15.10 4.97 7.17
C HIS A 59 14.66 3.53 6.83
N HIS A 60 14.86 2.59 7.76
CA HIS A 60 14.28 1.24 7.73
C HIS A 60 13.27 1.02 8.87
N ASN A 61 12.91 2.07 9.64
CA ASN A 61 11.98 1.92 10.75
C ASN A 61 10.54 1.86 10.21
N PRO A 62 9.82 0.75 10.42
CA PRO A 62 8.51 0.52 9.82
C PRO A 62 7.45 1.55 10.24
N LEU A 63 7.42 1.94 11.51
CA LEU A 63 6.45 2.87 12.06
C LEU A 63 6.66 4.28 11.51
N VAL A 64 7.93 4.71 11.46
CA VAL A 64 8.31 6.02 10.96
C VAL A 64 8.03 6.15 9.47
N LEU A 65 8.38 5.14 8.67
CA LEU A 65 8.14 5.14 7.22
C LEU A 65 6.65 5.07 6.89
N THR A 66 5.86 4.31 7.67
CA THR A 66 4.40 4.29 7.53
C THR A 66 3.80 5.66 7.75
N LYS A 67 4.18 6.32 8.84
CA LYS A 67 3.66 7.65 9.13
C LYS A 67 4.17 8.68 8.12
N PHE A 68 5.43 8.57 7.67
CA PHE A 68 6.00 9.44 6.64
C PHE A 68 5.25 9.32 5.32
N ALA A 69 4.99 8.10 4.84
CA ALA A 69 4.25 7.86 3.61
C ALA A 69 2.79 8.37 3.70
N SER A 70 2.13 8.17 4.85
CA SER A 70 0.78 8.70 5.10
C SER A 70 0.77 10.23 5.09
N THR A 71 1.65 10.88 5.85
CA THR A 71 1.74 12.35 5.88
C THR A 71 2.10 12.89 4.48
N ALA A 72 2.97 12.21 3.73
CA ALA A 72 3.26 12.59 2.36
C ALA A 72 2.03 12.48 1.44
N SER A 73 1.18 11.46 1.64
CA SER A 73 -0.13 11.34 0.97
C SER A 73 -1.04 12.51 1.29
N ASP A 74 -1.16 12.87 2.56
CA ASP A 74 -2.02 13.97 3.00
C ASP A 74 -1.57 15.34 2.42
N LEU A 75 -0.28 15.47 2.10
CA LEU A 75 0.32 16.68 1.53
C LEU A 75 0.43 16.68 0.00
N ASP A 76 -0.12 15.67 -0.69
CA ASP A 76 0.11 15.39 -2.12
C ASP A 76 1.61 15.35 -2.51
N ALA A 77 2.46 15.03 -1.53
CA ALA A 77 3.90 14.97 -1.60
C ALA A 77 4.42 13.53 -1.83
N VAL A 78 3.56 12.60 -2.23
CA VAL A 78 3.93 11.18 -2.26
C VAL A 78 4.97 10.86 -3.32
N HIS A 79 5.06 11.67 -4.38
CA HIS A 79 6.15 11.56 -5.35
C HIS A 79 7.51 11.85 -4.74
N TYR A 80 7.57 12.82 -3.83
CA TYR A 80 8.77 13.08 -3.06
C TYR A 80 9.08 11.89 -2.14
N ALA A 81 8.09 11.40 -1.38
CA ALA A 81 8.30 10.27 -0.49
C ALA A 81 8.69 8.98 -1.26
N ALA A 82 8.12 8.76 -2.43
CA ALA A 82 8.47 7.67 -3.33
C ALA A 82 9.89 7.83 -3.89
N SER A 83 10.21 9.00 -4.45
CA SER A 83 11.50 9.22 -5.10
C SER A 83 12.65 9.10 -4.12
N VAL A 84 12.48 9.57 -2.88
CA VAL A 84 13.54 9.47 -1.86
C VAL A 84 13.66 8.10 -1.22
N THR A 85 12.59 7.31 -1.22
CA THR A 85 12.58 5.97 -0.62
C THR A 85 13.01 4.89 -1.62
N PHE A 86 12.77 5.12 -2.92
CA PHE A 86 13.03 4.18 -4.01
C PHE A 86 13.95 4.82 -5.07
N LEU A 87 14.99 5.53 -4.63
CA LEU A 87 15.92 6.34 -5.47
C LEU A 87 16.57 5.59 -6.65
N ASP A 88 16.47 4.26 -6.74
CA ASP A 88 17.31 3.45 -7.62
C ASP A 88 16.67 3.00 -8.96
N ASP A 89 15.41 3.33 -9.27
CA ASP A 89 14.71 2.71 -10.44
C ASP A 89 14.48 3.67 -11.64
N GLN A 90 15.31 4.72 -11.78
CA GLN A 90 15.16 5.68 -12.89
C GLN A 90 16.35 5.81 -13.83
N ASN A 91 17.57 5.35 -13.51
CA ASN A 91 18.69 5.46 -14.44
C ASN A 91 19.76 4.37 -14.18
N ASP A 92 20.04 3.62 -15.26
CA ASP A 92 21.32 2.97 -15.56
C ASP A 92 21.48 1.47 -15.20
N GLU A 93 21.32 0.62 -16.22
CA GLU A 93 21.58 -0.84 -16.20
C GLU A 93 23.08 -1.19 -16.06
N THR A 94 24.00 -0.22 -16.04
CA THR A 94 25.44 -0.50 -16.20
C THR A 94 26.26 -0.57 -14.91
N THR A 95 25.69 -0.36 -13.72
CA THR A 95 26.43 -0.54 -12.46
C THR A 95 25.67 -1.35 -11.40
N PRO A 96 26.21 -2.48 -10.91
CA PRO A 96 25.62 -3.20 -9.79
C PRO A 96 25.91 -2.41 -8.51
N ARG A 97 25.01 -1.48 -8.17
CA ARG A 97 24.98 -0.85 -6.85
C ARG A 97 24.34 -1.79 -5.83
N PRO A 98 24.71 -1.72 -4.54
CA PRO A 98 24.15 -2.59 -3.52
C PRO A 98 22.63 -2.38 -3.49
N ARG A 99 21.86 -3.45 -3.77
CA ARG A 99 20.39 -3.42 -3.72
C ARG A 99 19.97 -2.78 -2.40
N ALA A 100 19.30 -1.64 -2.46
CA ALA A 100 18.59 -1.14 -1.29
C ALA A 100 17.69 -2.28 -0.79
N PHE A 101 17.85 -2.67 0.48
CA PHE A 101 17.02 -3.71 1.12
C PHE A 101 15.59 -3.18 1.26
N HIS A 102 14.83 -3.25 0.17
CA HIS A 102 13.39 -3.02 0.19
C HIS A 102 12.73 -4.32 0.60
N ASP A 103 12.05 -4.31 1.74
CA ASP A 103 11.28 -5.45 2.22
C ASP A 103 9.80 -5.29 1.89
N ALA A 104 9.03 -6.36 2.12
CA ALA A 104 7.59 -6.34 1.87
C ALA A 104 6.87 -5.30 2.74
N PHE A 105 7.41 -4.98 3.92
CA PHE A 105 6.84 -3.98 4.81
C PHE A 105 6.85 -2.59 4.15
N LEU A 106 7.99 -2.19 3.58
CA LEU A 106 8.15 -0.89 2.93
C LEU A 106 7.22 -0.76 1.72
N PHE A 107 7.16 -1.77 0.86
CA PHE A 107 6.22 -1.76 -0.26
C PHE A 107 4.77 -1.67 0.21
N ASN A 108 4.37 -2.49 1.19
CA ASN A 108 3.01 -2.48 1.72
C ASN A 108 2.60 -1.13 2.32
N THR A 109 3.56 -0.43 2.92
CA THR A 109 3.38 0.91 3.45
C THR A 109 2.93 1.90 2.37
N PHE A 110 3.67 1.98 1.26
CA PHE A 110 3.33 2.90 0.17
C PHE A 110 2.10 2.45 -0.60
N ILE A 111 1.96 1.15 -0.88
CA ILE A 111 0.78 0.59 -1.54
C ILE A 111 -0.49 0.96 -0.74
N ARG A 112 -0.46 0.80 0.58
CA ARG A 112 -1.56 1.19 1.48
C ARG A 112 -1.89 2.68 1.38
N ALA A 113 -0.89 3.54 1.50
CA ALA A 113 -1.08 4.98 1.43
C ALA A 113 -1.73 5.38 0.10
N PHE A 114 -1.17 4.94 -1.03
CA PHE A 114 -1.69 5.27 -2.36
C PHE A 114 -3.07 4.70 -2.67
N ALA A 115 -3.40 3.52 -2.15
CA ALA A 115 -4.71 2.90 -2.36
C ALA A 115 -5.83 3.64 -1.62
N GLN A 116 -5.51 4.35 -0.55
CA GLN A 116 -6.46 5.15 0.23
C GLN A 116 -6.69 6.54 -0.38
N THR A 117 -5.71 7.09 -1.10
CA THR A 117 -5.84 8.39 -1.78
C THR A 117 -6.71 8.30 -3.03
N THR A 118 -7.64 9.25 -3.21
CA THR A 118 -8.59 9.21 -4.34
C THR A 118 -7.89 9.23 -5.70
N HIS A 119 -6.97 10.17 -5.92
CA HIS A 119 -6.31 10.39 -7.22
C HIS A 119 -4.99 9.61 -7.40
N ALA A 120 -4.60 8.76 -6.45
CA ALA A 120 -3.29 8.11 -6.46
C ALA A 120 -3.33 6.58 -6.59
N LYS A 121 -4.51 5.99 -6.83
CA LYS A 121 -4.68 4.53 -7.00
C LYS A 121 -3.79 3.90 -8.08
N PRO A 122 -3.55 4.52 -9.26
CA PRO A 122 -2.63 3.97 -10.25
C PRO A 122 -1.20 3.80 -9.71
N ARG A 123 -0.81 4.63 -8.73
CA ARG A 123 0.53 4.57 -8.11
C ARG A 123 0.64 3.38 -7.17
N ALA A 124 -0.41 3.01 -6.44
CA ALA A 124 -0.42 1.77 -5.64
C ALA A 124 -0.09 0.56 -6.51
N LEU A 125 -0.65 0.51 -7.73
CA LEU A 125 -0.37 -0.57 -8.70
C LEU A 125 1.05 -0.50 -9.28
N ARG A 126 1.61 0.71 -9.50
CA ARG A 126 3.02 0.86 -9.89
C ARG A 126 3.96 0.33 -8.81
N PHE A 127 3.67 0.60 -7.54
CA PHE A 127 4.44 0.10 -6.40
C PHE A 127 4.33 -1.41 -6.24
N TYR A 128 3.14 -1.97 -6.43
CA TYR A 128 2.97 -3.42 -6.49
C TYR A 128 3.80 -4.05 -7.61
N ARG A 129 3.84 -3.46 -8.81
CA ARG A 129 4.71 -3.91 -9.90
C ARG A 129 6.19 -3.79 -9.56
N ALA A 130 6.60 -2.69 -8.92
CA ALA A 130 7.98 -2.51 -8.46
C ALA A 130 8.36 -3.55 -7.40
N MET A 131 7.47 -3.88 -6.47
CA MET A 131 7.65 -4.95 -5.48
C MET A 131 7.98 -6.28 -6.15
N LEU A 132 7.21 -6.66 -7.17
CA LEU A 132 7.45 -7.88 -7.95
C LEU A 132 8.78 -7.85 -8.72
N ARG A 133 9.14 -6.71 -9.34
CA ARG A 133 10.42 -6.53 -10.07
C ARG A 133 11.64 -6.67 -9.15
N HIS A 134 11.51 -6.21 -7.90
CA HIS A 134 12.55 -6.34 -6.88
C HIS A 134 12.58 -7.74 -6.24
N ALA A 135 11.83 -8.71 -6.77
CA ALA A 135 11.68 -10.05 -6.23
C ALA A 135 11.21 -10.07 -4.76
N VAL A 136 10.47 -9.04 -4.33
CA VAL A 136 9.86 -8.99 -3.01
C VAL A 136 8.48 -9.64 -3.10
N SER A 137 8.27 -10.72 -2.35
CA SER A 137 7.01 -11.47 -2.40
C SER A 137 5.86 -10.67 -1.77
N PRO A 138 4.73 -10.47 -2.49
CA PRO A 138 3.47 -10.02 -1.91
C PRO A 138 3.04 -10.94 -0.77
N ASN A 139 2.27 -10.40 0.17
CA ASN A 139 1.68 -11.16 1.26
C ASN A 139 0.23 -10.73 1.52
N LYS A 140 -0.42 -11.34 2.51
CA LYS A 140 -1.79 -11.00 2.94
C LYS A 140 -2.01 -9.52 3.28
N PHE A 141 -0.95 -8.76 3.60
CA PHE A 141 -1.04 -7.32 3.86
C PHE A 141 -0.86 -6.47 2.59
N THR A 142 -0.45 -7.06 1.47
CA THR A 142 -0.32 -6.41 0.16
C THR A 142 -1.65 -6.39 -0.57
N PHE A 143 -2.25 -7.57 -0.78
CA PHE A 143 -3.39 -7.75 -1.67
C PHE A 143 -4.62 -6.91 -1.36
N PRO A 144 -5.04 -6.71 -0.09
CA PRO A 144 -6.20 -5.88 0.19
C PRO A 144 -6.06 -4.45 -0.36
N PHE A 145 -4.88 -3.86 -0.28
CA PHE A 145 -4.67 -2.48 -0.77
C PHE A 145 -4.54 -2.43 -2.30
N VAL A 146 -3.93 -3.43 -2.92
CA VAL A 146 -3.85 -3.54 -4.39
C VAL A 146 -5.26 -3.74 -4.98
N LEU A 147 -6.06 -4.64 -4.41
CA LEU A 147 -7.45 -4.89 -4.80
C LEU A 147 -8.33 -3.64 -4.59
N LYS A 148 -8.15 -2.91 -3.48
CA LYS A 148 -8.84 -1.64 -3.24
C LYS A 148 -8.47 -0.58 -4.27
N ALA A 149 -7.22 -0.53 -4.72
CA ALA A 149 -6.80 0.34 -5.81
C ALA A 149 -7.48 -0.03 -7.14
N CYS A 150 -7.58 -1.32 -7.48
CA CYS A 150 -8.34 -1.78 -8.65
C CYS A 150 -9.83 -1.40 -8.56
N ALA A 151 -10.45 -1.64 -7.40
CA ALA A 151 -11.85 -1.33 -7.14
C ALA A 151 -12.15 0.16 -7.36
N GLY A 152 -11.30 1.04 -6.84
CA GLY A 152 -11.49 2.48 -6.99
C GLY A 152 -11.06 3.04 -8.35
N LEU A 153 -10.44 2.22 -9.21
CA LEU A 153 -10.23 2.52 -10.62
C LEU A 153 -11.34 1.92 -11.51
N ALA A 154 -12.28 1.17 -10.92
CA ALA A 154 -13.29 0.39 -11.62
C ALA A 154 -12.71 -0.46 -12.77
N SER A 155 -11.50 -1.01 -12.58
CA SER A 155 -10.78 -1.74 -13.64
C SER A 155 -10.85 -3.24 -13.39
N LEU A 156 -11.83 -3.89 -14.04
CA LEU A 156 -11.99 -5.34 -13.98
C LEU A 156 -10.75 -6.11 -14.48
N PRO A 157 -10.07 -5.72 -15.59
CA PRO A 157 -8.87 -6.44 -16.05
C PRO A 157 -7.73 -6.42 -15.02
N LEU A 158 -7.51 -5.28 -14.34
CA LEU A 158 -6.52 -5.18 -13.27
C LEU A 158 -6.94 -5.98 -12.05
N GLY A 159 -8.23 -5.94 -11.70
CA GLY A 159 -8.81 -6.75 -10.64
C GLY A 159 -8.59 -8.26 -10.84
N MET A 160 -8.87 -8.76 -12.04
CA MET A 160 -8.67 -10.17 -12.40
C MET A 160 -7.20 -10.57 -12.37
N ALA A 161 -6.30 -9.74 -12.91
CA ALA A 161 -4.86 -10.02 -12.85
C ALA A 161 -4.35 -10.12 -11.40
N VAL A 162 -4.86 -9.26 -10.51
CA VAL A 162 -4.51 -9.30 -9.09
C VAL A 162 -5.15 -10.51 -8.39
N HIS A 163 -6.38 -10.90 -8.74
CA HIS A 163 -6.98 -12.13 -8.23
C HIS A 163 -6.17 -13.37 -8.66
N SER A 164 -5.76 -13.48 -9.93
CA SER A 164 -4.85 -14.56 -10.34
C SER A 164 -3.54 -14.57 -9.54
N ALA A 165 -3.02 -13.40 -9.18
CA ALA A 165 -1.87 -13.31 -8.29
C ALA A 165 -2.21 -13.77 -6.86
N VAL A 166 -3.36 -13.40 -6.29
CA VAL A 166 -3.81 -13.90 -4.97
C VAL A 166 -3.77 -15.42 -4.92
N VAL A 167 -4.38 -16.09 -5.90
CA VAL A 167 -4.38 -17.56 -6.01
C VAL A 167 -2.97 -18.11 -6.18
N LYS A 168 -2.17 -17.50 -7.08
CA LYS A 168 -0.78 -17.92 -7.32
C LYS A 168 0.08 -17.88 -6.05
N PHE A 169 -0.15 -16.92 -5.17
CA PHE A 169 0.59 -16.75 -3.93
C PHE A 169 -0.07 -17.44 -2.71
N GLY A 170 -1.21 -18.11 -2.90
CA GLY A 170 -1.89 -18.90 -1.86
C GLY A 170 -2.60 -18.07 -0.79
N PHE A 171 -3.21 -16.94 -1.18
CA PHE A 171 -3.91 -16.03 -0.25
C PHE A 171 -5.42 -15.94 -0.48
N GLU A 172 -5.99 -16.80 -1.32
CA GLU A 172 -7.42 -16.85 -1.64
C GLU A 172 -8.31 -17.22 -0.43
N GLU A 173 -7.76 -18.01 0.49
CA GLU A 173 -8.45 -18.41 1.73
C GLU A 173 -8.35 -17.38 2.86
N ASP A 174 -7.48 -16.36 2.74
CA ASP A 174 -7.39 -15.30 3.73
C ASP A 174 -8.66 -14.43 3.70
N ILE A 175 -9.39 -14.41 4.82
CA ILE A 175 -10.69 -13.73 4.92
C ILE A 175 -10.63 -12.25 4.55
N HIS A 176 -9.54 -11.54 4.88
CA HIS A 176 -9.40 -10.13 4.56
C HIS A 176 -9.14 -9.91 3.08
N VAL A 177 -8.32 -10.76 2.46
CA VAL A 177 -8.08 -10.74 1.02
C VAL A 177 -9.38 -11.05 0.27
N ARG A 178 -10.08 -12.12 0.66
CA ARG A 178 -11.36 -12.57 0.08
C ARG A 178 -12.45 -11.50 0.15
N ASN A 179 -12.65 -10.88 1.32
CA ASN A 179 -13.60 -9.78 1.48
C ASN A 179 -13.28 -8.61 0.56
N THR A 180 -11.99 -8.32 0.37
CA THR A 180 -11.58 -7.24 -0.52
C THR A 180 -11.74 -7.62 -2.00
N MET A 181 -11.57 -8.90 -2.37
CA MET A 181 -11.87 -9.40 -3.72
C MET A 181 -13.35 -9.26 -4.06
N ILE A 182 -14.25 -9.65 -3.15
CA ILE A 182 -15.70 -9.47 -3.31
C ILE A 182 -16.02 -8.00 -3.57
N HIS A 183 -15.52 -7.10 -2.71
CA HIS A 183 -15.71 -5.67 -2.88
C HIS A 183 -15.16 -5.16 -4.23
N MET A 184 -13.98 -5.64 -4.65
CA MET A 184 -13.36 -5.25 -5.91
C MET A 184 -14.23 -5.64 -7.11
N TYR A 185 -14.73 -6.86 -7.16
CA TYR A 185 -15.64 -7.31 -8.22
C TYR A 185 -16.94 -6.50 -8.22
N CYS A 186 -17.55 -6.27 -7.04
CA CYS A 186 -18.73 -5.41 -6.90
C CYS A 186 -18.51 -3.95 -7.35
N CYS A 187 -17.27 -3.46 -7.44
CA CYS A 187 -16.95 -2.12 -7.97
C CYS A 187 -16.62 -2.12 -9.46
N CYS A 188 -16.17 -3.24 -10.01
CA CYS A 188 -15.64 -3.31 -11.38
C CYS A 188 -16.57 -4.00 -12.37
N GLU A 189 -17.48 -4.86 -11.90
CA GLU A 189 -18.47 -5.51 -12.77
C GLU A 189 -19.66 -4.58 -13.02
N GLU A 190 -20.07 -4.48 -14.28
CA GLU A 190 -21.25 -3.74 -14.70
C GLU A 190 -22.51 -4.62 -14.64
N GLY A 191 -23.67 -3.97 -14.50
CA GLY A 191 -24.98 -4.64 -14.47
C GLY A 191 -25.54 -4.86 -13.07
N SER A 192 -26.73 -5.50 -13.01
CA SER A 192 -27.51 -5.64 -11.76
C SER A 192 -26.99 -6.74 -10.83
N LYS A 193 -26.04 -7.56 -11.29
CA LYS A 193 -25.54 -8.75 -10.57
C LYS A 193 -24.02 -8.89 -10.75
N PRO A 194 -23.23 -8.79 -9.67
CA PRO A 194 -21.79 -9.01 -9.72
C PRO A 194 -21.50 -10.53 -9.68
N ASN A 195 -21.43 -11.15 -10.85
CA ASN A 195 -21.30 -12.61 -10.98
C ASN A 195 -20.03 -13.16 -10.32
N SER A 196 -18.89 -12.51 -10.52
CA SER A 196 -17.62 -12.98 -9.93
C SER A 196 -17.59 -12.73 -8.43
N ALA A 197 -18.13 -11.59 -7.97
CA ALA A 197 -18.26 -11.33 -6.53
C ALA A 197 -19.14 -12.39 -5.85
N GLN A 198 -20.25 -12.76 -6.49
CA GLN A 198 -21.15 -13.79 -5.97
C GLN A 198 -20.48 -15.15 -5.92
N LYS A 199 -19.71 -15.53 -6.94
CA LYS A 199 -18.95 -16.78 -6.93
C LYS A 199 -17.98 -16.86 -5.76
N VAL A 200 -17.17 -15.81 -5.56
CA VAL A 200 -16.23 -15.74 -4.42
C VAL A 200 -16.97 -15.77 -3.08
N PHE A 201 -18.12 -15.10 -2.98
CA PHE A 201 -18.97 -15.11 -1.79
C PHE A 201 -19.52 -16.52 -1.50
N GLU A 202 -20.03 -17.22 -2.52
CA GLU A 202 -20.59 -18.57 -2.41
C GLU A 202 -19.52 -19.60 -2.04
N GLU A 203 -18.31 -19.48 -2.59
CA GLU A 203 -17.15 -20.33 -2.30
C GLU A 203 -16.53 -20.06 -0.92
N SER A 204 -16.92 -18.98 -0.22
CA SER A 204 -16.40 -18.64 1.11
C SER A 204 -16.98 -19.57 2.20
N PRO A 205 -16.16 -20.42 2.87
CA PRO A 205 -16.65 -21.33 3.91
C PRO A 205 -17.02 -20.57 5.20
N ASP A 206 -16.20 -19.59 5.59
CA ASP A 206 -16.37 -18.78 6.78
C ASP A 206 -16.68 -17.32 6.40
N ARG A 207 -17.98 -16.97 6.41
CA ARG A 207 -18.47 -15.62 6.08
C ARG A 207 -18.64 -14.81 7.36
N ASP A 208 -17.78 -13.82 7.57
CA ASP A 208 -17.92 -12.85 8.65
C ASP A 208 -18.84 -11.68 8.26
N LEU A 209 -19.16 -10.82 9.23
CA LEU A 209 -19.98 -9.63 8.99
C LEU A 209 -19.45 -8.75 7.85
N VAL A 210 -18.12 -8.70 7.66
CA VAL A 210 -17.49 -7.93 6.58
C VAL A 210 -17.75 -8.58 5.22
N THR A 211 -17.74 -9.92 5.14
CA THR A 211 -18.08 -10.70 3.94
C THR A 211 -19.50 -10.38 3.48
N TRP A 212 -20.47 -10.47 4.40
CA TRP A 212 -21.88 -10.15 4.15
C TRP A 212 -22.07 -8.69 3.75
N SER A 213 -21.46 -7.77 4.50
CA SER A 213 -21.54 -6.33 4.23
C SER A 213 -21.00 -5.96 2.84
N ALA A 214 -19.90 -6.60 2.41
CA ALA A 214 -19.33 -6.37 1.09
C ALA A 214 -20.30 -6.79 -0.03
N MET A 215 -20.98 -7.93 0.11
CA MET A 215 -21.92 -8.43 -0.89
C MET A 215 -23.23 -7.62 -0.91
N ILE A 216 -23.79 -7.32 0.27
CA ILE A 216 -24.99 -6.48 0.41
C ILE A 216 -24.73 -5.10 -0.18
N GLY A 217 -23.59 -4.48 0.15
CA GLY A 217 -23.19 -3.18 -0.41
C GLY A 217 -22.99 -3.23 -1.92
N GLY A 218 -22.51 -4.35 -2.46
CA GLY A 218 -22.42 -4.59 -3.89
C GLY A 218 -23.76 -4.54 -4.60
N TYR A 219 -24.74 -5.33 -4.16
CA TYR A 219 -26.08 -5.31 -4.76
C TYR A 219 -26.82 -3.98 -4.57
N ALA A 220 -26.61 -3.32 -3.42
CA ALA A 220 -27.18 -1.98 -3.20
C ALA A 220 -26.63 -0.97 -4.23
N ARG A 221 -25.33 -1.03 -4.54
CA ARG A 221 -24.70 -0.16 -5.55
C ARG A 221 -25.21 -0.42 -6.96
N THR A 222 -25.50 -1.67 -7.30
CA THR A 222 -26.03 -2.04 -8.62
C THR A 222 -27.55 -1.83 -8.76
N GLY A 223 -28.20 -1.26 -7.73
CA GLY A 223 -29.64 -1.00 -7.73
C GLY A 223 -30.52 -2.22 -7.45
N ASN A 224 -29.93 -3.37 -7.10
CA ASN A 224 -30.65 -4.61 -6.83
C ASN A 224 -31.02 -4.72 -5.33
N SER A 225 -31.91 -3.84 -4.88
CA SER A 225 -32.35 -3.75 -3.49
C SER A 225 -32.98 -5.05 -2.98
N THR A 226 -33.73 -5.75 -3.82
CA THR A 226 -34.36 -7.04 -3.47
C THR A 226 -33.33 -8.07 -3.04
N ARG A 227 -32.23 -8.21 -3.80
CA ARG A 227 -31.18 -9.17 -3.45
C ARG A 227 -30.38 -8.71 -2.24
N ALA A 228 -30.13 -7.41 -2.08
CA ALA A 228 -29.48 -6.86 -0.90
C ALA A 228 -30.27 -7.17 0.40
N VAL A 229 -31.59 -6.97 0.40
CA VAL A 229 -32.46 -7.29 1.54
C VAL A 229 -32.52 -8.79 1.81
N SER A 230 -32.56 -9.62 0.75
CA SER A 230 -32.52 -11.07 0.89
C SER A 230 -31.25 -11.54 1.61
N LEU A 231 -30.07 -11.02 1.21
CA LEU A 231 -28.80 -11.37 1.84
C LEU A 231 -28.71 -10.86 3.28
N PHE A 232 -29.26 -9.66 3.56
CA PHE A 232 -29.33 -9.15 4.93
C PHE A 232 -30.14 -10.07 5.85
N ARG A 233 -31.25 -10.65 5.35
CA ARG A 233 -32.06 -11.62 6.11
C ARG A 233 -31.37 -12.97 6.29
N GLU A 234 -30.59 -13.41 5.30
CA GLU A 234 -29.82 -14.67 5.37
C GLU A 234 -28.65 -14.58 6.36
N MET A 235 -28.09 -13.38 6.54
CA MET A 235 -27.04 -13.11 7.51
C MET A 235 -27.50 -13.22 8.98
N GLN A 236 -28.79 -13.01 9.26
CA GLN A 236 -29.38 -12.98 10.61
C GLN A 236 -29.75 -14.37 11.12
#